data_AF-A0A351CLJ6-F1
#
_entry.id   AF-A0A351CLJ6-F1
#
_cell.length_a   1.000
_cell.length_b   1.000
_cell.length_c   1.000
_cell.angle_alpha   90.00
_cell.angle_beta   90.00
_cell.angle_gamma   90.00
#
_symmetry.space_group_name_H-M   'P 1'
#
loop_
_entity.id
_entity.type
_entity.pdbx_description
1 polymer ?
#
loop_
_entity_poly.entity_id
_entity_poly.type
_entity_poly.pdbx_seq_one_letter_code
_entity_poly.pdbx_strand_id
1 'polypeptide(L)' 'MSLLITDECINCDVCEPECPNDAIYMGDEIYEIDGDKCTECKGHFDTPQCVEVCPVDCCLPDPNRVETEEELLAKLT' A
#
# COMPACT_ATOMS: atom_id res chain seq x y z
N MET A 1 8.70 2.21 -5.05
CA MET A 1 7.46 2.77 -5.59
C MET A 1 6.35 2.61 -4.56
N SER A 2 5.66 3.67 -4.16
CA SER A 2 4.42 3.48 -3.39
C SER A 2 3.44 2.59 -4.17
N LEU A 3 2.55 1.93 -3.46
CA LEU A 3 1.38 1.31 -4.08
C LEU A 3 0.21 2.31 -4.11
N LEU A 4 -0.76 2.06 -4.98
CA LEU A 4 -2.06 2.72 -4.99
C LEU A 4 -3.16 1.65 -5.06
N ILE A 5 -4.36 2.02 -4.59
CA ILE A 5 -5.57 1.21 -4.73
C ILE A 5 -6.41 1.83 -5.85
N THR A 6 -6.82 1.02 -6.83
CA THR A 6 -7.64 1.49 -7.95
C THR A 6 -9.13 1.56 -7.60
N ASP A 7 -9.92 2.12 -8.52
CA ASP A 7 -11.38 2.20 -8.47
C ASP A 7 -12.09 0.83 -8.52
N GLU A 8 -11.34 -0.27 -8.72
CA GLU A 8 -11.85 -1.64 -8.62
C GLU A 8 -12.00 -2.10 -7.15
N CYS A 9 -11.60 -1.29 -6.17
CA CYS A 9 -11.76 -1.59 -4.75
C CYS A 9 -13.23 -1.84 -4.37
N ILE A 10 -13.47 -2.90 -3.60
CA ILE A 10 -14.80 -3.32 -3.14
C ILE A 10 -15.08 -3.03 -1.67
N ASN A 11 -14.23 -2.24 -0.98
CA ASN A 11 -14.39 -1.87 0.43
C ASN A 11 -14.61 -3.07 1.37
N CYS A 12 -13.71 -4.05 1.32
CA CYS A 12 -13.80 -5.30 2.08
C CYS A 12 -13.00 -5.31 3.39
N ASP A 13 -12.35 -4.20 3.74
CA ASP A 13 -11.64 -3.95 5.01
C ASP A 13 -10.41 -4.85 5.33
N VAL A 14 -10.06 -5.80 4.46
CA VAL A 14 -9.00 -6.79 4.77
C VAL A 14 -7.57 -6.24 4.66
N CYS A 15 -7.34 -5.18 3.88
CA CYS A 15 -5.98 -4.69 3.61
C CYS A 15 -5.47 -3.67 4.65
N GLU A 16 -6.36 -2.92 5.29
CA GLU A 16 -6.02 -1.94 6.32
C GLU A 16 -5.22 -2.52 7.50
N PRO A 17 -5.67 -3.60 8.18
CA PRO A 17 -4.95 -4.15 9.33
C PRO A 17 -3.62 -4.84 8.96
N GLU A 18 -3.41 -5.14 7.68
CA GLU A 18 -2.21 -5.84 7.20
C GLU A 18 -1.06 -4.88 6.87
N CYS A 19 -1.32 -3.56 6.82
CA CYS A 19 -0.29 -2.57 6.56
C CYS A 19 0.58 -2.34 7.80
N PRO A 20 1.89 -2.66 7.79
CA PRO A 20 2.75 -2.47 8.96
C PRO A 20 3.01 -1.00 9.34
N ASN A 21 2.66 -0.07 8.45
CA ASN A 21 2.96 1.36 8.60
C ASN A 21 1.70 2.23 8.74
N ASP A 22 0.51 1.63 8.89
CA ASP A 22 -0.77 2.35 8.92
C ASP A 22 -0.91 3.33 7.73
N ALA A 23 -0.50 2.87 6.54
CA ALA A 23 -0.55 3.65 5.30
C ALA A 23 -1.90 3.53 4.59
N ILE A 24 -2.67 2.48 4.86
CA ILE A 24 -3.98 2.23 4.24
C ILE A 24 -5.07 2.81 5.14
N TYR A 25 -6.03 3.51 4.55
CA TYR A 25 -7.19 4.06 5.25
C TYR A 25 -8.41 4.13 4.33
N MET A 26 -9.60 4.16 4.91
CA MET A 26 -10.84 4.38 4.15
C MET A 26 -10.90 5.84 3.68
N GLY A 27 -10.86 6.05 2.36
CA GLY A 27 -11.06 7.36 1.72
C GLY A 27 -12.54 7.69 1.53
N ASP A 28 -12.82 8.62 0.61
CA ASP A 28 -14.20 9.08 0.37
C ASP A 28 -15.07 8.02 -0.33
N GLU A 29 -14.49 7.24 -1.25
CA GLU A 29 -15.20 6.22 -2.05
C GLU A 29 -14.59 4.82 -1.92
N ILE A 30 -13.27 4.75 -1.84
CA ILE A 30 -12.48 3.52 -1.78
C ILE A 30 -11.41 3.62 -0.70
N TYR A 31 -10.78 2.50 -0.39
CA TYR A 31 -9.54 2.52 0.37
C TYR A 31 -8.43 3.26 -0.40
N GLU A 32 -7.63 4.06 0.32
CA GLU A 32 -6.53 4.85 -0.22
C GLU A 32 -5.21 4.50 0.50
N ILE A 33 -4.09 4.77 -0.16
CA ILE A 33 -2.74 4.57 0.37
C ILE A 33 -2.05 5.92 0.55
N ASP A 34 -1.62 6.22 1.77
CA ASP A 34 -0.68 7.30 2.06
C ASP A 34 0.71 6.91 1.55
N GLY A 35 1.08 7.46 0.40
CA GLY A 35 2.36 7.16 -0.22
C GLY A 35 3.57 7.60 0.59
N ASP A 36 3.43 8.53 1.55
CA ASP A 36 4.54 8.95 2.41
C ASP A 36 4.84 7.90 3.49
N LYS A 37 3.91 6.99 3.75
CA LYS A 37 4.06 5.86 4.68
C LYS A 37 4.24 4.51 3.99
N CYS A 38 3.84 4.37 2.73
CA CYS A 38 3.98 3.12 2.00
C CYS A 38 5.47 2.82 1.72
N THR A 39 5.95 1.68 2.22
CA THR A 39 7.32 1.19 1.97
C THR A 39 7.36 -0.03 1.06
N GLU A 40 6.26 -0.37 0.38
CA GLU A 40 6.08 -1.69 -0.26
C GLU A 40 6.34 -2.86 0.70
N CYS A 41 6.08 -2.65 1.99
CA CYS A 41 6.44 -3.56 3.08
C CYS A 41 7.95 -3.84 3.23
N LYS A 42 8.83 -3.13 2.50
CA LYS A 42 10.29 -3.23 2.72
C LYS A 42 10.62 -2.86 4.16
N GLY A 43 11.54 -3.64 4.74
CA GLY A 43 11.88 -3.58 6.17
C GLY A 43 10.99 -4.44 7.07
N HIS A 44 9.84 -4.92 6.60
CA HIS A 44 8.91 -5.76 7.37
C HIS A 44 8.67 -7.13 6.74
N PHE A 45 8.42 -7.19 5.43
CA PHE A 45 8.11 -8.40 4.68
C PHE A 45 8.79 -8.41 3.30
N ASP A 46 8.86 -9.59 2.68
CA ASP A 46 9.44 -9.73 1.34
C ASP A 46 8.50 -9.24 0.22
N THR A 47 7.18 -9.37 0.44
CA THR A 47 6.12 -8.95 -0.48
C THR A 47 5.13 -7.98 0.19
N PRO A 48 4.44 -7.12 -0.58
CA PRO A 48 3.41 -6.23 -0.01
C PRO A 48 2.19 -6.99 0.47
N GLN A 49 1.88 -6.90 1.77
CA GLN A 49 0.79 -7.69 2.37
C GLN A 49 -0.59 -7.31 1.84
N CYS A 50 -0.82 -6.02 1.55
CA CYS A 50 -2.08 -5.56 0.97
C CYS A 50 -2.37 -6.14 -0.43
N VAL A 51 -1.34 -6.52 -1.18
CA VAL A 51 -1.50 -7.21 -2.48
C VAL A 51 -1.90 -8.66 -2.25
N GLU A 52 -1.27 -9.35 -1.29
CA GLU A 52 -1.55 -10.77 -0.98
C GLU A 52 -2.98 -11.00 -0.47
N VAL A 53 -3.57 -10.04 0.24
CA VAL A 53 -4.91 -10.18 0.82
C VAL A 53 -6.03 -9.58 -0.02
N CYS A 54 -5.71 -8.84 -1.08
CA CYS A 54 -6.73 -8.17 -1.90
C CYS A 54 -7.54 -9.21 -2.70
N PRO A 55 -8.87 -9.32 -2.54
CA PRO A 55 -9.67 -10.33 -3.23
C PRO A 55 -9.92 -10.01 -4.72
N VAL A 56 -9.57 -8.81 -5.17
CA VAL A 56 -9.84 -8.29 -6.53
C VAL A 56 -8.59 -7.71 -7.20
N ASP A 57 -7.40 -7.98 -6.64
CA ASP A 57 -6.10 -7.58 -7.21
C ASP A 57 -5.97 -6.09 -7.60
N CYS A 58 -6.63 -5.20 -6.85
CA CYS A 58 -6.71 -3.76 -7.16
C CYS A 58 -5.60 -2.91 -6.50
N CYS A 59 -4.63 -3.53 -5.81
CA CYS A 59 -3.49 -2.85 -5.19
C CYS A 59 -2.27 -2.95 -6.12
N LEU A 60 -1.89 -1.85 -6.77
CA LEU A 60 -0.93 -1.83 -7.87
C LEU A 60 0.20 -0.82 -7.61
N PRO A 61 1.36 -0.93 -8.29
CA PRO A 61 2.40 0.10 -8.23
C PRO A 61 1.89 1.46 -8.67
N ASP A 62 2.21 2.51 -7.91
CA ASP A 62 1.85 3.89 -8.25
C ASP A 62 2.84 4.45 -9.29
N PRO A 63 2.41 4.71 -10.54
CA PRO A 63 3.28 5.25 -11.58
C PRO A 63 3.74 6.69 -11.29
N ASN A 64 3.08 7.41 -10.38
CA ASN A 64 3.43 8.78 -10.01
C ASN A 64 4.36 8.86 -8.80
N ARG A 65 4.57 7.75 -8.09
CA ARG A 65 5.49 7.63 -6.94
C ARG A 65 6.46 6.47 -7.14
N VAL A 66 7.31 6.59 -8.15
CA VAL A 66 8.40 5.64 -8.36
C VAL A 66 9.54 5.94 -7.39
N GLU A 67 9.91 4.95 -6.59
CA GLU A 67 10.90 5.09 -5.51
C GLU A 67 11.82 3.87 -5.51
N THR A 68 13.08 4.09 -5.16
CA THR A 68 14.11 3.07 -4.94
C THR A 68 13.96 2.40 -3.58
N GLU A 69 14.59 1.26 -3.38
CA GLU A 69 14.59 0.57 -2.08
C GLU A 69 15.18 1.44 -0.95
N GLU A 70 16.23 2.22 -1.25
CA GLU A 70 16.81 3.15 -0.27
C GLU A 70 15.81 4.22 0.18
N GLU A 71 15.06 4.81 -0.76
CA GLU A 71 14.02 5.81 -0.46
C GLU A 71 12.87 5.20 0.36
N LEU A 72 12.46 3.96 0.06
CA LEU A 72 11.43 3.26 0.83
C LEU A 72 11.89 2.98 2.27
N LEU A 73 13.12 2.49 2.44
CA LEU A 73 13.67 2.19 3.77
C LEU A 73 13.89 3.46 4.59
N ALA A 74 14.17 4.60 3.95
CA ALA A 74 14.33 5.89 4.63
C ALA A 74 13.03 6.40 5.28
N LYS A 75 11.86 5.85 4.94
CA LYS A 75 10.57 6.19 5.58
C LYS A 75 10.38 5.53 6.96
N LEU A 76 11.21 4.53 7.30
CA LEU A 76 11.13 3.80 8.57
C LEU A 76 11.93 4.44 9.71
N THR A 77 12.63 5.55 9.43
CA THR A 77 13.50 6.27 10.38
C THR A 77 12.87 7.58 10.80
#